data_AF-A0A2E6YDF9-F1
#
_entry.id   AF-A0A2E6YDF9-F1
#
_cell.length_a   1.000
_cell.length_b   1.000
_cell.length_c   1.000
_cell.angle_alpha   90.00
_cell.angle_beta   90.00
_cell.angle_gamma   90.00
#
_symmetry.space_group_name_H-M   'P 1'
#
loop_
_entity.id
_entity.type
_entity.pdbx_description
1 polymer ?
#
loop_
_entity_poly.entity_id
_entity_poly.type
_entity_poly.pdbx_seq_one_letter_code
_entity_poly.pdbx_strand_id
1 'polypeptide(L)'
;MNEKVYIFGINTVFDTLKHKPDEFLEVWLKHGISNKRFNKLIDLIQEHQILLKHVPEKKIEQVTGTSKNQGIVAIIKQPKNLNSKAALDFIKRIHNPLILIFRWLARPKKCWSLFKNS
;
A
#
# COMPACT_ATOMS: atom_id res chain seq x y z
N MET A 1 -5.27 14.08 14.42
CA MET A 1 -5.57 13.92 12.98
C MET A 1 -4.95 12.61 12.52
N ASN A 2 -5.72 11.68 11.94
CA ASN A 2 -5.11 10.50 11.33
C ASN A 2 -4.30 10.95 10.11
N GLU A 3 -2.98 10.75 10.14
CA GLU A 3 -2.16 10.99 8.97
C GLU A 3 -2.60 10.05 7.84
N LYS A 4 -2.58 10.55 6.60
CA LYS A 4 -2.95 9.79 5.42
C LYS A 4 -1.67 9.43 4.68
N VAL A 5 -1.61 8.22 4.14
CA VAL A 5 -0.49 7.76 3.33
C VAL A 5 -0.98 7.51 1.92
N TYR A 6 -0.17 7.90 0.95
CA TYR A 6 -0.41 7.64 -0.47
C TYR A 6 0.44 6.46 -0.92
N ILE A 7 -0.19 5.42 -1.46
CA ILE A 7 0.48 4.29 -2.09
C ILE A 7 0.14 4.27 -3.58
N PHE A 8 1.06 3.84 -4.43
CA PHE A 8 0.88 3.85 -5.88
C PHE A 8 1.44 2.59 -6.56
N GLY A 9 1.03 2.38 -7.81
CA GLY A 9 1.34 1.19 -8.58
C GLY A 9 0.30 0.07 -8.40
N ILE A 10 -0.02 -0.62 -9.49
CA ILE A 10 -1.15 -1.56 -9.53
C ILE A 10 -0.96 -2.74 -8.56
N ASN A 11 0.26 -3.28 -8.46
CA ASN A 11 0.53 -4.41 -7.57
C ASN A 11 0.43 -3.98 -6.10
N THR A 12 1.05 -2.85 -5.73
CA THR A 12 1.01 -2.32 -4.36
C THR A 12 -0.43 -2.09 -3.90
N VAL A 13 -1.25 -1.46 -4.75
CA VAL A 13 -2.65 -1.19 -4.44
C VAL A 13 -3.45 -2.49 -4.36
N PHE A 14 -3.27 -3.40 -5.33
CA PHE A 14 -3.98 -4.69 -5.35
C PHE A 14 -3.64 -5.56 -4.14
N ASP A 15 -2.36 -5.69 -3.80
CA ASP A 15 -1.89 -6.50 -2.67
C ASP A 15 -2.38 -5.89 -1.35
N THR A 16 -2.34 -4.57 -1.20
CA THR A 16 -2.83 -3.90 0.02
C THR A 16 -4.34 -4.07 0.14
N LEU A 17 -5.09 -3.94 -0.96
CA LEU A 17 -6.54 -4.10 -0.99
C LEU A 17 -6.95 -5.52 -0.58
N LYS A 18 -6.20 -6.53 -1.03
CA LYS A 18 -6.46 -7.94 -0.70
C LYS A 18 -6.24 -8.28 0.78
N HIS A 19 -5.24 -7.67 1.42
CA HIS A 19 -4.89 -8.01 2.81
C HIS A 19 -5.52 -7.07 3.84
N LYS A 20 -5.77 -5.81 3.46
CA LYS A 20 -6.16 -4.73 4.37
C LYS A 20 -7.14 -3.73 3.71
N PRO A 21 -8.32 -4.19 3.26
CA PRO A 21 -9.30 -3.31 2.61
C PRO A 21 -9.77 -2.19 3.54
N ASP A 22 -9.88 -2.42 4.86
CA ASP A 22 -10.37 -1.44 5.84
C ASP A 22 -9.44 -0.22 6.04
N GLU A 23 -8.18 -0.32 5.60
CA GLU A 23 -7.21 0.77 5.63
C GLU A 23 -7.45 1.76 4.49
N PHE A 24 -8.19 1.40 3.44
CA PHE A 24 -8.47 2.28 2.31
C PHE A 24 -9.48 3.38 2.66
N LEU A 25 -9.19 4.60 2.23
CA LEU A 25 -10.10 5.74 2.30
C LEU A 25 -10.70 6.04 0.92
N GLU A 26 -9.85 6.09 -0.10
CA GLU A 26 -10.25 6.30 -1.49
C GLU A 26 -9.15 5.85 -2.45
N VAL A 27 -9.54 5.53 -3.69
CA VAL A 27 -8.63 5.16 -4.77
C VAL A 27 -8.85 6.11 -5.94
N TRP A 28 -7.75 6.62 -6.49
CA TRP A 28 -7.77 7.48 -7.68
C TRP A 28 -7.17 6.75 -8.87
N LEU A 29 -7.90 6.73 -9.98
CA LEU A 29 -7.49 6.16 -11.25
C LEU A 29 -7.37 7.24 -12.32
N LYS A 30 -6.37 7.12 -13.19
CA LYS A 30 -6.25 7.94 -14.40
C LYS A 30 -7.44 7.66 -15.33
N HIS A 31 -7.97 8.71 -15.97
CA HIS A 31 -9.00 8.57 -17.01
C HIS A 31 -8.50 7.75 -18.20
N GLY A 32 -9.38 6.94 -18.78
CA GLY A 32 -9.10 6.18 -20.00
C GLY A 32 -8.23 4.93 -19.81
N ILE A 33 -7.87 4.58 -18.57
CA ILE A 33 -7.24 3.30 -18.28
C ILE A 33 -8.32 2.22 -18.23
N SER A 34 -8.24 1.28 -19.17
CA SER A 34 -9.04 0.06 -19.15
C SER A 34 -8.17 -1.11 -19.59
N ASN A 35 -7.90 -2.02 -18.66
CA ASN A 35 -7.27 -3.30 -18.96
C ASN A 35 -7.80 -4.37 -17.99
N LYS A 36 -7.58 -5.65 -18.31
CA LYS A 36 -8.08 -6.78 -17.50
C LYS A 36 -7.67 -6.70 -16.02
N ARG A 37 -6.51 -6.11 -15.70
CA ARG A 37 -6.04 -5.99 -14.31
C ARG A 37 -6.74 -4.86 -13.57
N PHE A 38 -6.94 -3.71 -14.23
CA PHE A 38 -7.70 -2.59 -13.66
C PHE A 38 -9.17 -2.93 -13.49
N ASN A 39 -9.77 -3.69 -14.41
CA ASN A 39 -11.16 -4.15 -14.25
C ASN A 39 -11.30 -4.99 -12.97
N LYS A 40 -10.43 -6.00 -12.79
CA LYS A 40 -10.40 -6.79 -11.55
C LYS A 40 -10.19 -5.94 -10.29
N LEU A 41 -9.35 -4.91 -10.39
CA LEU A 41 -9.11 -4.02 -9.25
C LEU A 41 -10.33 -3.16 -8.94
N ILE A 42 -11.02 -2.64 -9.97
CA ILE A 42 -12.25 -1.88 -9.83
C ILE A 42 -13.33 -2.76 -9.20
N ASP A 43 -13.48 -4.01 -9.65
CA ASP A 43 -14.42 -4.97 -9.09
C ASP A 43 -14.18 -5.16 -7.57
N LEU A 44 -12.92 -5.36 -7.16
CA LEU A 44 -12.55 -5.48 -5.73
C LEU A 44 -12.80 -4.19 -4.94
N ILE A 45 -12.51 -3.02 -5.52
CA ILE A 45 -12.76 -1.72 -4.87
C ILE A 45 -14.26 -1.55 -4.62
N GLN A 46 -15.10 -1.93 -5.59
CA GLN A 46 -16.55 -1.87 -5.49
C GLN A 46 -17.09 -2.88 -4.47
N GLU A 47 -16.57 -4.11 -4.46
CA GLU A 47 -16.92 -5.15 -3.48
C GLU A 47 -16.70 -4.68 -2.05
N HIS A 48 -15.58 -4.01 -1.79
CA HIS A 48 -15.24 -3.44 -0.50
C HIS A 48 -15.85 -2.05 -0.23
N GLN A 49 -16.71 -1.55 -1.13
CA GLN A 49 -17.39 -0.25 -1.02
C GLN A 49 -16.43 0.95 -0.84
N ILE A 50 -15.23 0.85 -1.42
CA ILE A 50 -14.21 1.90 -1.34
C ILE A 50 -14.48 2.96 -2.41
N LEU A 51 -14.31 4.24 -2.05
CA LEU A 51 -14.53 5.36 -2.95
C LEU A 51 -13.54 5.35 -4.12
N LEU A 52 -14.05 5.23 -5.34
CA LEU A 52 -13.27 5.30 -6.58
C LEU A 52 -13.46 6.66 -7.26
N LYS A 53 -12.37 7.35 -7.59
CA LYS A 53 -12.38 8.61 -8.35
C LYS A 53 -11.54 8.50 -9.60
N HIS A 54 -12.07 8.95 -10.73
CA HIS A 54 -11.26 9.18 -11.91
C HIS A 54 -10.67 10.59 -11.87
N VAL A 55 -9.36 10.72 -12.07
CA VAL A 55 -8.62 11.99 -12.02
C VAL A 55 -7.67 12.14 -13.22
N PRO A 56 -7.23 13.36 -13.55
CA PRO A 56 -6.18 13.57 -14.53
C PRO A 56 -4.83 13.00 -14.04
N GLU A 57 -4.01 12.51 -14.96
CA GLU A 57 -2.67 11.96 -14.65
C GLU A 57 -1.79 12.94 -13.88
N LYS A 58 -1.81 14.23 -14.26
CA LYS A 58 -1.09 15.29 -13.56
C LYS A 58 -1.38 15.34 -12.06
N LYS A 59 -2.63 15.07 -11.66
CA LYS A 59 -3.03 15.08 -10.25
C LYS A 59 -2.44 13.89 -9.49
N ILE A 60 -2.33 12.73 -10.13
CA ILE A 60 -1.67 11.54 -9.57
C ILE A 60 -0.18 11.83 -9.42
N GLU A 61 0.47 12.34 -10.46
CA GLU A 61 1.90 12.67 -10.45
C GLU A 61 2.28 13.70 -9.40
N GLN A 62 1.44 14.73 -9.19
CA GLN A 62 1.65 15.73 -8.14
C GLN A 62 1.70 15.12 -6.74
N VAL A 63 0.90 14.09 -6.48
CA VAL A 63 0.82 13.43 -5.17
C VAL A 63 1.89 12.34 -5.04
N THR A 64 2.18 11.60 -6.10
CA THR A 64 3.17 10.52 -6.06
C THR A 64 4.60 11.00 -6.26
N GLY A 65 4.81 12.21 -6.79
CA GLY A 65 6.12 12.75 -7.13
C GLY A 65 6.85 11.98 -8.25
N THR A 66 6.13 11.12 -8.98
CA THR A 66 6.71 10.25 -10.01
C THR A 66 5.67 9.82 -11.04
N SER A 67 6.11 9.66 -12.30
CA SER A 67 5.32 9.08 -13.40
C SER A 67 5.27 7.55 -13.38
N LYS A 68 6.05 6.89 -12.51
CA LYS A 68 6.03 5.41 -12.34
C LYS A 68 4.83 4.89 -11.55
N ASN A 69 3.82 5.73 -11.32
CA ASN A 69 2.60 5.41 -10.57
C ASN A 69 1.64 4.44 -11.31
N GLN A 70 1.86 4.20 -12.60
CA GLN A 70 1.03 3.34 -13.46
C GLN A 70 -0.43 3.81 -13.58
N GLY A 71 -0.69 5.09 -13.30
CA GLY A 71 -2.02 5.70 -13.38
C GLY A 71 -2.94 5.39 -12.21
N ILE A 72 -2.40 4.96 -11.06
CA ILE A 72 -3.18 4.69 -9.85
C ILE A 72 -2.48 5.17 -8.58
N VAL A 73 -3.27 5.74 -7.68
CA VAL A 73 -2.87 6.03 -6.30
C VAL A 73 -4.02 5.67 -5.37
N ALA A 74 -3.72 5.10 -4.21
CA ALA A 74 -4.67 4.88 -3.15
C ALA A 74 -4.28 5.69 -1.92
N ILE A 75 -5.30 6.27 -1.28
CA ILE A 75 -5.18 6.95 -0.01
C ILE A 75 -5.60 5.96 1.07
N ILE A 76 -4.66 5.65 1.96
CA ILE A 76 -4.90 4.75 3.08
C ILE A 76 -4.71 5.49 4.41
N LYS A 77 -5.39 5.01 5.45
CA LYS A 77 -5.13 5.39 6.84
C LYS A 77 -3.68 5.06 7.15
N GLN A 78 -2.96 5.96 7.82
CA GLN A 78 -1.61 5.62 8.28
C GLN A 78 -1.67 4.34 9.14
N PRO A 79 -0.89 3.30 8.79
CA PRO A 79 -0.85 2.10 9.59
C PRO A 79 -0.41 2.47 11.01
N LYS A 80 -1.03 1.85 12.03
CA LYS A 80 -0.66 2.09 13.43
C LYS A 80 0.87 2.02 13.55
N ASN A 81 1.48 3.06 14.12
CA ASN A 81 2.91 3.11 14.35
C ASN A 81 3.36 1.82 15.08
N LEU A 82 4.05 0.95 14.34
CA LEU A 82 4.70 -0.25 14.87
C LEU A 82 6.00 0.19 15.55
N ASN A 83 5.85 0.87 16.68
CA ASN A 83 6.97 1.26 17.52
C ASN A 83 7.48 0.05 18.33
N SER A 84 8.60 0.22 19.04
CA SER A 84 9.24 -0.86 19.81
C SER A 84 8.28 -1.51 20.81
N LYS A 85 7.35 -0.73 21.39
CA LYS A 85 6.36 -1.23 22.34
C LYS A 85 5.31 -2.11 21.66
N ALA A 86 4.75 -1.65 20.54
CA ALA A 86 3.80 -2.44 19.74
C ALA A 86 4.44 -3.72 19.19
N ALA A 87 5.70 -3.67 18.78
CA ALA A 87 6.45 -4.84 18.33
C ALA A 87 6.64 -5.86 19.48
N LEU A 88 7.02 -5.40 20.68
CA LEU A 88 7.13 -6.24 21.87
C LEU A 88 5.79 -6.88 22.24
N ASP A 89 4.70 -6.12 22.22
CA ASP A 89 3.37 -6.63 22.52
C ASP A 89 2.87 -7.64 21.47
N PHE A 90 3.31 -7.51 20.21
CA PHE A 90 3.04 -8.47 19.15
C PHE A 90 3.84 -9.76 19.31
N ILE A 91 5.15 -9.67 19.60
CA ILE A 91 6.02 -10.82 19.85
C ILE A 91 5.48 -11.70 20.98
N LYS A 92 4.97 -11.08 22.06
CA LYS A 92 4.36 -11.80 23.19
C LYS A 92 3.15 -12.65 22.82
N ARG A 93 2.50 -12.40 21.68
CA ARG A 93 1.29 -13.11 21.22
C ARG A 93 1.60 -14.27 20.27
N ILE A 94 2.86 -14.41 19.82
CA ILE A 94 3.26 -15.45 18.88
C ILE A 94 3.99 -16.56 19.63
N HIS A 95 3.55 -17.80 19.45
CA HIS A 95 4.27 -18.96 19.96
C HIS A 95 5.47 -19.25 19.03
N ASN A 96 6.69 -19.16 19.57
CA ASN A 96 7.97 -19.36 18.88
C ASN A 96 8.27 -18.40 17.70
N PRO A 97 8.44 -17.09 17.96
CA PRO A 97 8.63 -16.08 16.90
C PRO A 97 10.05 -16.11 16.30
N LEU A 98 10.14 -16.03 14.96
CA LEU A 98 11.38 -15.72 14.25
C LEU A 98 11.52 -14.20 14.11
N ILE A 99 12.59 -13.63 14.67
CA ILE A 99 12.82 -12.17 14.67
C ILE A 99 14.08 -11.85 13.87
N LEU A 100 13.95 -10.97 12.87
CA LEU A 100 15.06 -10.47 12.07
C LEU A 100 15.42 -9.04 12.52
N ILE A 101 16.66 -8.85 13.01
CA ILE A 101 17.17 -7.55 13.48
C ILE A 101 18.25 -7.05 12.52
N PHE A 102 18.08 -5.86 11.98
CA PHE A 102 19.08 -5.22 11.12
C PHE A 102 19.86 -4.14 11.89
N ARG A 103 21.18 -4.32 12.01
CA ARG A 103 22.08 -3.30 12.55
C ARG A 103 22.64 -2.48 11.38
N TRP A 104 22.01 -1.33 11.12
CA TRP A 104 22.34 -0.34 10.07
C TRP A 104 22.16 -0.80 8.61
N LEU A 105 21.18 -0.21 7.91
CA LEU A 105 20.90 -0.46 6.50
C LEU A 105 21.13 0.82 5.69
N ALA A 106 22.33 0.96 5.11
CA ALA A 106 22.67 2.11 4.28
C ALA A 106 22.00 2.10 2.89
N ARG A 107 21.30 1.03 2.46
CA ARG A 107 20.82 0.88 1.07
C ARG A 107 19.43 0.19 0.95
N PRO A 108 18.36 0.92 0.57
CA PRO A 108 16.98 0.40 0.51
C PRO A 108 16.78 -0.79 -0.42
N LYS A 109 17.55 -0.88 -1.51
CA LYS A 109 17.39 -1.95 -2.52
C LYS A 109 17.70 -3.37 -2.00
N LYS A 110 18.58 -3.51 -1.00
CA LYS A 110 18.92 -4.84 -0.43
C LYS A 110 17.81 -5.39 0.47
N CYS A 111 17.07 -4.53 1.17
CA CYS A 111 15.95 -4.97 2.03
C CYS A 111 14.88 -5.73 1.26
N TRP A 112 14.49 -5.23 0.08
CA TRP A 112 13.38 -5.79 -0.68
C TRP A 112 13.62 -7.23 -1.14
N SER A 113 14.88 -7.61 -1.38
CA SER A 113 15.22 -8.97 -1.82
C SER A 113 15.07 -10.02 -0.71
N LEU A 114 15.18 -9.63 0.56
CA LEU A 114 15.05 -10.55 1.69
C LEU A 114 13.59 -10.91 1.96
N PHE A 115 12.69 -9.93 1.83
CA PHE A 115 11.24 -10.12 2.04
C PHE A 115 10.56 -10.98 0.96
N LYS A 116 11.14 -11.12 -0.24
CA LYS A 116 10.55 -11.97 -1.30
C LYS A 116 10.79 -13.47 -1.13
N ASN A 117 11.78 -13.85 -0.32
CA ASN A 117 12.23 -15.23 -0.17
C ASN A 117 11.94 -15.80 1.24
N SER A 118 11.10 -15.12 2.02
CA SER A 118 10.68 -15.55 3.37
C SER A 118 9.25 -16.05 3.35
#